data_AF-A0AAN7JBY7-F1
#
_entry.id   AF-A0AAN7JBY7-F1
#
_cell.length_a   1.000
_cell.length_b   1.000
_cell.length_c   1.000
_cell.angle_alpha   90.00
_cell.angle_beta   90.00
_cell.angle_gamma   90.00
#
_symmetry.space_group_name_H-M   'P 1'
#
loop_
_entity.id
_entity.type
_entity.pdbx_description
1 polymer ?
#
loop_
_entity_poly.entity_id
_entity_poly.type
_entity_poly.pdbx_seq_one_letter_code
_entity_poly.pdbx_strand_id
1 'polypeptide(L)'
;MGSPSFILAQKLKALKGDLKKWNREEFGDLAFRKKSLWFELLGLDAISEVWNLSNEEQSRRIQIRGDIEYLTSLEEIFWRQKSCVLFVKEGDNNTHFFHRLANSHRRANQINKILKWIVLFMRMRWR
;
A
#
# COMPACT_ATOMS: atom_id res chain seq x y z
N MET A 1 16.41 -30.88 31.50
CA MET A 1 15.03 -30.43 31.23
C MET A 1 14.96 -28.96 31.62
N GLY A 2 14.82 -28.04 30.65
CA GLY A 2 14.81 -26.59 30.93
C GLY A 2 13.52 -26.13 31.62
N SER A 3 13.54 -24.96 32.25
CA SER A 3 12.34 -24.43 32.92
C SER A 3 11.17 -24.28 31.95
N PRO A 4 9.91 -24.35 32.42
CA PRO A 4 8.74 -24.12 31.57
C PRO A 4 8.81 -22.82 30.77
N SER A 5 9.35 -21.75 31.35
CA SER A 5 9.57 -20.47 30.67
C SER A 5 10.55 -20.59 29.49
N PHE A 6 11.61 -21.39 29.63
CA PHE A 6 12.57 -21.63 28.55
C PHE A 6 11.95 -22.42 27.39
N ILE A 7 11.13 -23.42 27.70
CA ILE A 7 10.41 -24.21 26.69
C ILE A 7 9.42 -23.34 25.92
N LEU A 8 8.68 -22.47 26.64
CA LEU A 8 7.77 -21.51 26.01
C LEU A 8 8.52 -20.53 25.09
N ALA A 9 9.64 -19.98 25.55
CA ALA A 9 10.45 -19.05 24.75
C ALA A 9 10.97 -19.71 23.45
N GLN A 10 11.40 -20.97 23.51
CA GLN A 10 11.82 -21.74 22.32
C GLN A 10 10.67 -21.96 21.34
N LYS A 11 9.48 -22.33 21.82
CA LYS A 11 8.28 -22.48 20.99
C LYS A 11 7.88 -21.17 20.30
N LEU A 12 7.91 -20.06 21.04
CA LEU A 12 7.64 -18.72 20.48
C LEU A 12 8.69 -18.31 19.43
N LYS A 13 9.96 -18.68 19.63
CA LYS A 13 11.04 -18.40 18.67
C LYS A 13 10.84 -19.18 17.36
N ALA A 14 10.44 -20.45 17.44
CA ALA A 14 10.10 -21.25 16.26
C ALA A 14 8.89 -20.65 15.52
N LEU A 15 7.79 -20.38 16.24
CA LEU A 15 6.58 -19.77 15.68
C LEU A 15 6.87 -18.42 14.98
N LYS A 16 7.75 -17.59 15.55
CA LYS A 16 8.19 -16.35 14.91
C LYS A 16 8.87 -16.59 13.55
N GLY A 17 9.61 -17.67 13.41
CA GLY A 17 10.22 -18.08 12.15
C GLY A 17 9.17 -18.47 11.11
N ASP A 18 8.21 -19.30 11.51
CA ASP A 18 7.12 -19.76 10.63
C ASP A 18 6.24 -18.59 10.17
N LEU A 19 5.89 -17.67 11.07
CA LEU A 19 5.14 -16.46 10.75
C LEU A 19 5.89 -15.54 9.78
N LYS A 20 7.22 -15.43 9.89
CA LYS A 20 8.03 -14.66 8.94
C LYS A 20 8.03 -15.29 7.55
N LYS A 21 8.09 -16.61 7.48
CA LYS A 21 8.04 -17.36 6.23
C LYS A 21 6.67 -17.19 5.57
N TRP A 22 5.60 -17.46 6.33
CA TRP A 22 4.22 -17.27 5.89
C TRP A 22 3.95 -15.84 5.40
N ASN A 23 4.42 -14.82 6.12
CA ASN A 23 4.26 -13.43 5.70
C ASN A 23 4.98 -13.12 4.37
N ARG A 24 6.12 -13.76 4.10
CA ARG A 24 6.81 -13.62 2.82
C ARG A 24 6.08 -14.37 1.70
N GLU A 25 5.54 -15.54 1.98
CA GLU A 25 4.85 -16.38 0.98
C GLU A 25 3.49 -15.80 0.59
N GLU A 26 2.70 -15.33 1.55
CA GLU A 26 1.36 -14.77 1.30
C GLU A 26 1.38 -13.32 0.83
N PHE A 27 2.12 -12.45 1.52
CA PHE A 27 2.11 -11.01 1.20
C PHE A 27 3.26 -10.60 0.29
N GLY A 28 4.33 -11.39 0.20
CA GLY A 28 5.51 -11.04 -0.58
C GLY A 28 6.13 -9.70 -0.15
N ASP A 29 6.82 -9.07 -1.09
CA ASP A 29 7.19 -7.66 -0.97
C ASP A 29 6.08 -6.81 -1.60
N LEU A 30 5.06 -6.49 -0.79
CA LEU A 30 3.95 -5.60 -1.18
C LEU A 30 4.46 -4.28 -1.77
N ALA A 31 5.55 -3.73 -1.22
CA ALA A 31 6.13 -2.48 -1.69
C ALA A 31 6.76 -2.66 -3.07
N PHE A 32 7.45 -3.78 -3.32
CA PHE A 32 7.97 -4.12 -4.64
C PHE A 32 6.84 -4.32 -5.66
N ARG A 33 5.79 -5.09 -5.32
CA ARG A 33 4.66 -5.33 -6.21
C ARG A 33 3.94 -4.03 -6.58
N LYS A 34 3.68 -3.19 -5.58
CA LYS A 34 3.09 -1.86 -5.78
C LYS A 34 3.98 -0.98 -6.65
N LYS A 35 5.30 -0.96 -6.41
CA LYS A 35 6.26 -0.20 -7.22
C LYS A 35 6.30 -0.68 -8.67
N SER A 36 6.25 -1.99 -8.91
CA SER A 36 6.19 -2.57 -10.25
C SER A 36 4.93 -2.12 -10.99
N LEU A 37 3.77 -2.19 -10.34
CA LEU A 37 2.50 -1.74 -10.90
C LEU A 37 2.50 -0.24 -11.19
N TRP A 38 3.12 0.58 -10.34
CA TRP A 38 3.31 2.01 -10.60
C TRP A 38 4.15 2.27 -11.86
N PHE A 39 5.23 1.52 -12.07
CA PHE A 39 6.03 1.64 -13.29
C PHE A 39 5.27 1.22 -14.54
N GLU A 40 4.50 0.14 -14.46
CA GLU A 40 3.64 -0.30 -15.57
C GLU A 40 2.60 0.76 -15.91
N LEU A 41 1.95 1.37 -14.90
CA LEU A 41 1.01 2.46 -15.09
C LEU A 41 1.67 3.69 -15.73
N LEU A 42 2.86 4.07 -15.28
CA LEU A 42 3.66 5.16 -15.86
C LEU A 42 4.00 4.89 -17.32
N GLY A 43 4.34 3.64 -17.66
CA GLY A 43 4.59 3.23 -19.05
C GLY A 43 3.36 3.39 -19.93
N LEU A 44 2.19 2.93 -19.47
CA LEU A 44 0.92 3.09 -20.19
C LEU A 44 0.51 4.56 -20.32
N ASP A 45 0.72 5.37 -19.27
CA ASP A 45 0.45 6.80 -19.30
C ASP A 45 1.33 7.50 -20.36
N ALA A 46 2.62 7.17 -20.43
CA ALA A 46 3.53 7.71 -21.44
C ALA A 46 3.15 7.30 -22.89
N ILE A 47 2.70 6.07 -23.10
CA ILE A 47 2.21 5.63 -24.42
C ILE A 47 0.95 6.43 -24.79
N SER A 48 0.05 6.67 -23.83
CA SER A 48 -1.19 7.41 -24.04
C SER A 48 -1.00 8.88 -24.42
N GLU A 49 0.17 9.47 -24.12
CA GLU A 49 0.52 10.84 -24.52
C GLU A 49 0.90 10.95 -26.00
N VAL A 50 1.40 9.85 -26.59
CA VAL A 50 1.89 9.82 -27.98
C VAL A 50 0.87 9.16 -28.92
N TRP A 51 0.16 8.13 -28.44
CA TRP A 51 -0.78 7.32 -29.21
C TRP A 51 -2.05 7.00 -28.40
N ASN A 52 -3.15 6.69 -29.07
CA ASN A 52 -4.33 6.16 -28.38
C ASN A 52 -4.07 4.72 -27.93
N LEU A 53 -4.35 4.43 -26.67
CA LEU A 53 -4.28 3.07 -26.11
C LEU A 53 -5.31 2.15 -26.78
N SER A 54 -4.95 0.88 -26.93
CA SER A 54 -5.91 -0.17 -27.33
C SER A 54 -6.95 -0.41 -26.23
N ASN A 55 -8.04 -1.10 -26.56
CA ASN A 55 -9.06 -1.48 -25.58
C ASN A 55 -8.48 -2.41 -24.49
N GLU A 56 -7.55 -3.29 -24.85
CA GLU A 56 -6.84 -4.17 -23.92
C GLU A 56 -5.93 -3.37 -22.99
N GLU A 57 -5.16 -2.41 -23.53
CA GLU A 57 -4.27 -1.55 -22.74
C GLU A 57 -5.05 -0.65 -21.77
N GLN A 58 -6.18 -0.11 -22.22
CA GLN A 58 -7.08 0.68 -21.38
C GLN A 58 -7.68 -0.19 -20.25
N SER A 59 -8.07 -1.42 -20.55
CA SER A 59 -8.56 -2.38 -19.55
C SER A 59 -7.47 -2.74 -18.54
N ARG A 60 -6.24 -2.96 -19.01
CA ARG A 60 -5.07 -3.22 -18.17
C ARG A 60 -4.76 -2.05 -17.25
N ARG A 61 -4.84 -0.81 -17.76
CA ARG A 61 -4.67 0.41 -16.97
C ARG A 61 -5.67 0.50 -15.81
N ILE A 62 -6.94 0.14 -16.05
CA ILE A 62 -7.98 0.10 -15.01
C ILE A 62 -7.66 -0.97 -13.97
N GLN A 63 -7.26 -2.17 -14.40
CA GLN A 63 -6.86 -3.25 -13.49
C GLN A 63 -5.68 -2.85 -12.61
N ILE A 64 -4.63 -2.27 -13.18
CA ILE A 64 -3.44 -1.83 -12.43
C ILE A 64 -3.81 -0.81 -11.36
N ARG A 65 -4.71 0.15 -11.67
CA ARG A 65 -5.20 1.11 -10.67
C ARG A 65 -5.93 0.42 -9.52
N GLY A 66 -6.81 -0.53 -9.82
CA GLY A 66 -7.50 -1.33 -8.80
C GLY A 66 -6.52 -2.14 -7.94
N ASP A 67 -5.51 -2.76 -8.55
CA ASP A 67 -4.48 -3.52 -7.84
C ASP A 67 -3.65 -2.63 -6.91
N ILE A 68 -3.29 -1.41 -7.34
CA ILE A 68 -2.58 -0.43 -6.52
C ILE A 68 -3.44 0.00 -5.32
N GLU A 69 -4.73 0.26 -5.53
CA GLU A 69 -5.67 0.60 -4.46
C GLU A 69 -5.80 -0.54 -3.45
N TYR A 70 -5.98 -1.77 -3.93
CA TYR A 70 -6.03 -2.96 -3.09
C TYR A 70 -4.76 -3.14 -2.26
N LEU A 71 -3.58 -3.06 -2.88
CA LEU A 71 -2.30 -3.16 -2.16
C LEU A 71 -2.12 -2.03 -1.14
N THR A 72 -2.60 -0.82 -1.45
CA THR A 72 -2.57 0.30 -0.50
C THR A 72 -3.44 0.02 0.73
N SER A 73 -4.61 -0.58 0.53
CA SER A 73 -5.51 -0.97 1.64
C SER A 73 -4.87 -2.03 2.55
N LEU A 74 -4.18 -3.03 1.96
CA LEU A 74 -3.45 -4.03 2.72
C LEU A 74 -2.30 -3.42 3.53
N GLU A 75 -1.54 -2.51 2.93
CA GLU A 75 -0.48 -1.78 3.64
C GLU A 75 -1.04 -1.00 4.83
N GLU A 76 -2.19 -0.33 4.66
CA GLU A 76 -2.84 0.40 5.74
C GLU A 76 -3.26 -0.50 6.89
N ILE A 77 -3.91 -1.64 6.58
CA ILE A 77 -4.31 -2.65 7.57
C ILE A 77 -3.08 -3.18 8.33
N PHE A 78 -2.02 -3.53 7.61
CA PHE A 78 -0.76 -4.00 8.19
C PHE A 78 -0.16 -2.96 9.14
N TRP A 79 -0.08 -1.70 8.72
CA TRP A 79 0.47 -0.64 9.55
C TRP A 79 -0.40 -0.34 10.76
N ARG A 80 -1.72 -0.44 10.64
CA ARG A 80 -2.66 -0.29 11.76
C ARG A 80 -2.46 -1.39 12.79
N GLN A 81 -2.37 -2.65 12.36
CA GLN A 81 -2.09 -3.78 13.24
C GLN A 81 -0.74 -3.63 13.95
N LYS A 82 0.31 -3.29 13.19
CA LYS A 82 1.65 -3.08 13.74
C LYS A 82 1.69 -1.91 14.73
N SER A 83 0.95 -0.84 14.44
CA SER A 83 0.79 0.31 15.33
C SER A 83 0.10 -0.05 16.64
N CYS A 84 -0.97 -0.86 16.61
CA CYS A 84 -1.59 -1.35 17.85
C CYS A 84 -0.60 -2.14 18.72
N VAL A 85 0.20 -3.02 18.11
CA VAL A 85 1.25 -3.79 18.81
C VAL A 85 2.33 -2.86 19.39
N LEU A 86 2.77 -1.86 18.62
CA LEU A 86 3.73 -0.87 19.09
C LEU A 86 3.15 0.00 20.20
N PHE A 87 1.89 0.42 20.11
CA PHE A 87 1.23 1.21 21.15
C PHE A 87 1.16 0.45 22.48
N VAL A 88 0.81 -0.83 22.46
CA VAL A 88 0.86 -1.69 23.65
C VAL A 88 2.26 -1.73 24.29
N LYS A 89 3.31 -1.56 23.49
CA LYS A 89 4.71 -1.62 23.94
C LYS A 89 5.32 -0.25 24.30
N GLU A 90 4.94 0.80 23.58
CA GLU A 90 5.65 2.10 23.53
C GLU A 90 4.76 3.29 23.87
N GLY A 91 3.43 3.09 23.99
CA GLY A 91 2.45 4.13 24.31
C GLY A 91 2.44 5.27 23.29
N ASP A 92 2.46 6.50 23.77
CA ASP A 92 2.38 7.73 22.96
C ASP A 92 3.61 7.98 22.06
N ASN A 93 4.69 7.20 22.21
CA ASN A 93 5.88 7.32 21.38
C ASN A 93 5.73 6.75 19.95
N ASN A 94 4.57 6.16 19.63
CA ASN A 94 4.29 5.58 18.30
C ASN A 94 3.93 6.64 17.24
N THR A 95 4.74 7.69 17.11
CA THR A 95 4.51 8.83 16.18
C THR A 95 4.68 8.43 14.71
N HIS A 96 5.54 7.45 14.42
CA HIS A 96 5.85 7.01 13.06
C HIS A 96 4.59 6.53 12.30
N PHE A 97 3.67 5.84 12.96
CA PHE A 97 2.42 5.40 12.34
C PHE A 97 1.56 6.58 11.93
N PHE A 98 1.30 7.51 12.84
CA PHE A 98 0.45 8.69 12.59
C PHE A 98 1.04 9.59 11.50
N HIS A 99 2.36 9.77 11.46
CA HIS A 99 3.03 10.49 10.38
C HIS A 99 2.85 9.80 9.02
N ARG A 100 2.98 8.46 8.95
CA ARG A 100 2.79 7.73 7.69
C ARG A 100 1.33 7.79 7.23
N LEU A 101 0.37 7.65 8.16
CA LEU A 101 -1.06 7.74 7.88
C LEU A 101 -1.46 9.14 7.37
N ALA A 102 -1.02 10.20 8.06
CA ALA A 102 -1.26 11.59 7.66
C ALA A 102 -0.67 11.89 6.27
N ASN A 103 0.55 11.41 5.98
CA ASN A 103 1.16 11.55 4.66
C ASN A 103 0.40 10.80 3.57
N SER A 104 -0.16 9.62 3.87
CA SER A 104 -1.01 8.87 2.94
C SER A 104 -2.28 9.67 2.59
N HIS A 105 -3.00 10.14 3.61
CA HIS A 105 -4.19 10.98 3.42
C HIS A 105 -3.87 12.26 2.65
N ARG A 106 -2.74 12.91 2.94
CA ARG A 106 -2.31 14.12 2.21
C ARG A 106 -2.14 13.87 0.72
N ARG A 107 -1.50 12.75 0.33
CA ARG A 107 -1.31 12.38 -1.08
C ARG A 107 -2.64 12.09 -1.78
N ALA A 108 -3.52 11.30 -1.15
CA ALA A 108 -4.85 11.01 -1.69
C ALA A 108 -5.69 12.28 -1.90
N ASN A 109 -5.63 13.20 -0.94
CA ASN A 109 -6.34 14.48 -1.01
C ASN A 109 -5.77 15.42 -2.08
N GLN A 110 -4.45 15.39 -2.34
CA GLN A 110 -3.84 16.14 -3.44
C GLN A 110 -4.33 15.62 -4.81
N ILE A 111 -4.36 14.30 -5.01
CA ILE A 111 -4.87 13.69 -6.26
C ILE A 111 -6.34 14.09 -6.47
N ASN A 112 -7.18 13.96 -5.44
CA ASN A 112 -8.59 14.36 -5.51
C ASN A 112 -8.78 15.84 -5.83
N LYS A 113 -7.93 16.73 -5.30
CA LYS A 113 -7.95 18.16 -5.66
C LYS A 113 -7.62 18.39 -7.14
N ILE A 114 -6.60 17.73 -7.66
CA ILE A 114 -6.19 17.87 -9.07
C ILE A 114 -7.30 17.36 -10.00
N LEU A 115 -7.89 16.19 -9.71
CA LEU A 115 -9.00 15.65 -10.49
C LEU A 115 -10.21 16.58 -10.50
N LYS A 116 -10.59 17.15 -9.35
CA LYS A 116 -11.66 18.15 -9.27
C LYS A 116 -11.36 19.40 -10.11
N TRP A 117 -10.10 19.87 -10.09
CA TRP A 117 -9.66 21.00 -10.90
C TRP A 117 -9.76 20.71 -12.40
N ILE A 118 -9.32 19.53 -12.85
CA ILE A 118 -9.40 19.12 -14.25
C ILE A 118 -10.86 19.04 -14.71
N VAL A 119 -11.74 18.44 -13.90
CA VAL A 119 -13.18 18.34 -14.21
C VAL A 119 -13.84 19.72 -14.28
N LEU A 120 -13.52 20.62 -13.35
CA LEU A 120 -14.01 22.01 -13.36
C LEU A 120 -13.48 22.78 -14.58
N PHE A 121 -12.21 22.60 -14.93
CA PHE A 121 -11.59 23.24 -16.08
C PHE A 121 -12.21 22.75 -17.40
N MET A 122 -12.40 21.44 -17.57
CA MET A 122 -13.09 20.88 -18.73
C MET A 122 -14.52 21.41 -18.83
N ARG A 123 -15.25 21.51 -17.70
CA ARG A 123 -16.62 22.04 -17.67
C ARG A 123 -16.71 23.54 -17.96
N MET A 124 -15.67 24.33 -17.65
CA MET A 124 -15.58 25.75 -18.01
C MET A 124 -15.16 25.97 -19.47
N ARG A 125 -14.40 25.05 -20.06
CA ARG A 125 -13.90 25.15 -21.44
C ARG A 125 -14.92 24.72 -22.52
N TRP A 126 -15.98 24.02 -22.12
CA TRP A 126 -17.09 23.57 -22.99
C TRP A 126 -18.40 24.34 -22.74
N ARG A 127 -18.30 25.59 -22.30
CA ARG A 127 -19.41 26.53 -22.13
C ARG A 127 -19.04 27.84 -22.80
#